data_AF-A0A2T4NC06-F1
#
_entry.id   AF-A0A2T4NC06-F1
#
_cell.length_a   1.000
_cell.length_b   1.000
_cell.length_c   1.000
_cell.angle_alpha   90.00
_cell.angle_beta   90.00
_cell.angle_gamma   90.00
#
_symmetry.space_group_name_H-M   'P 1'
#
loop_
_entity.id
_entity.type
_entity.pdbx_description
1 polymer ?
#
loop_
_entity_poly.entity_id
_entity_poly.type
_entity_poly.pdbx_seq_one_letter_code
_entity_poly.pdbx_strand_id
1 'polypeptide(L)'
;MFRTGTAWRDVPERYGQWATLHTCFRRWAADGTFERILRAAQAKADAAGDIDWLVSVVSTVVRAHQHASGAREGGFATRPSADPEAA
;
A
#
# COMPACT_ATOMS: atom_id res chain seq x y z
N MET A 1 -12.44 18.82 -1.68
CA MET A 1 -11.60 17.63 -1.41
C MET A 1 -10.57 17.53 -2.53
N PHE A 2 -9.36 18.09 -2.33
CA PHE A 2 -8.28 17.94 -3.29
C PHE A 2 -7.80 16.49 -3.23
N ARG A 3 -8.07 15.73 -4.29
CA ARG A 3 -7.53 14.38 -4.45
C ARG A 3 -6.06 14.56 -4.85
N THR A 4 -5.19 14.77 -3.87
CA THR A 4 -3.75 14.91 -4.12
C THR A 4 -3.21 13.56 -4.54
N GLY A 5 -2.92 13.46 -5.83
CA GLY A 5 -2.47 12.25 -6.50
C GLY A 5 -2.58 12.50 -7.99
N THR A 6 -1.71 13.38 -8.49
CA THR A 6 -1.47 13.51 -9.94
C THR A 6 -1.29 12.10 -10.48
N ALA A 7 -2.14 11.67 -11.42
CA ALA A 7 -1.97 10.35 -11.99
C ALA A 7 -0.58 10.32 -12.63
N TRP A 8 0.12 9.18 -12.57
CA TRP A 8 1.46 9.08 -13.19
C TRP A 8 1.48 9.60 -14.63
N ARG A 9 0.35 9.48 -15.35
CA ARG A 9 0.16 9.98 -16.72
C ARG A 9 0.19 11.50 -16.86
N ASP A 10 -0.06 12.24 -15.79
CA ASP A 10 -0.11 13.70 -15.78
C ASP A 10 1.23 14.32 -15.32
N VAL A 11 2.30 13.52 -15.22
CA VAL A 11 3.62 14.00 -14.85
C VAL A 11 4.14 14.97 -15.92
N PRO A 12 4.69 16.14 -15.55
CA PRO A 12 5.23 17.09 -16.50
C PRO A 12 6.31 16.48 -17.40
N GLU A 13 6.25 16.82 -18.70
CA GLU A 13 7.12 16.26 -19.74
C GLU A 13 8.62 16.42 -19.46
N ARG A 14 9.01 17.46 -18.70
CA ARG A 14 10.39 17.69 -18.25
C ARG A 14 11.01 16.53 -17.46
N TYR A 15 10.18 15.65 -16.88
CA TYR A 15 10.64 14.44 -16.18
C TYR A 15 10.70 13.20 -17.08
N GLY A 16 10.28 13.31 -18.35
CA GLY A 16 10.25 12.22 -19.31
C GLY A 16 9.03 11.31 -19.17
N GLN A 17 9.10 10.15 -19.82
CA GLN A 17 7.98 9.23 -19.91
C GLN A 17 7.58 8.66 -18.54
N TRP A 18 6.31 8.82 -18.18
CA TRP A 18 5.77 8.38 -16.89
C TRP A 18 6.00 6.90 -16.57
N ALA A 19 5.99 6.02 -17.58
CA ALA A 19 6.19 4.58 -17.38
C ALA A 19 7.60 4.26 -16.89
N THR A 20 8.60 4.99 -17.38
CA THR A 20 10.00 4.89 -16.95
C THR A 20 10.15 5.41 -15.52
N LEU A 21 9.53 6.55 -15.21
CA LEU A 21 9.51 7.11 -13.85
C LEU A 21 8.84 6.16 -12.85
N HIS A 22 7.70 5.58 -13.22
CA HIS A 22 7.00 4.62 -12.38
C HIS A 22 7.85 3.35 -12.15
N THR A 23 8.53 2.85 -13.17
CA THR A 23 9.44 1.69 -13.04
C THR A 23 10.61 2.01 -12.11
N CYS A 24 11.25 3.16 -12.29
CA CYS A 24 12.34 3.64 -11.42
C CYS A 24 11.86 3.78 -9.97
N PHE A 25 10.72 4.44 -9.77
CA PHE A 25 10.08 4.61 -8.47
C PHE A 25 9.88 3.27 -7.77
N ARG A 26 9.28 2.28 -8.46
CA ARG A 26 9.07 0.95 -7.86
C ARG A 26 10.38 0.26 -7.50
N ARG A 27 11.40 0.38 -8.36
CA ARG A 27 12.72 -0.21 -8.08
C ARG A 27 13.33 0.42 -6.83
N TRP A 28 13.31 1.75 -6.73
CA TRP A 28 13.86 2.50 -5.59
C TRP A 28 13.10 2.26 -4.29
N ALA A 29 11.79 2.06 -4.38
CA ALA A 29 10.96 1.65 -3.25
C ALA A 29 11.32 0.24 -2.77
N ALA A 30 11.60 -0.69 -3.69
CA ALA A 30 11.93 -2.06 -3.35
C ALA A 30 13.37 -2.25 -2.86
N ASP A 31 14.33 -1.48 -3.37
CA ASP A 31 15.76 -1.63 -3.06
C ASP A 31 16.29 -0.70 -1.95
N GLY A 32 15.37 0.01 -1.28
CA GLY A 32 15.68 0.91 -0.16
C GLY A 32 16.39 2.21 -0.56
N THR A 33 16.42 2.56 -1.85
CA THR A 33 17.04 3.82 -2.30
C THR A 33 16.43 5.04 -1.60
N PHE A 34 15.11 5.08 -1.44
CA PHE A 34 14.46 6.19 -0.75
C PHE A 34 14.89 6.31 0.71
N GLU A 35 15.09 5.19 1.41
CA GLU A 35 15.56 5.20 2.79
C GLU A 35 16.99 5.75 2.87
N ARG A 36 17.88 5.33 1.97
CA ARG A 36 19.25 5.85 1.90
C ARG A 36 19.28 7.35 1.64
N ILE A 37 18.48 7.83 0.67
CA ILE A 37 18.36 9.25 0.36
C ILE A 37 17.84 10.03 1.58
N LEU A 38 16.80 9.51 2.22
CA LEU A 38 16.21 10.14 3.41
C LEU A 38 17.24 10.25 4.55
N ARG A 39 17.97 9.17 4.84
CA ARG A 39 19.01 9.16 5.88
C ARG A 39 20.10 10.18 5.59
N ALA A 40 20.56 10.27 4.34
CA ALA A 40 21.57 11.25 3.95
C ALA A 40 21.05 12.70 4.09
N ALA A 41 19.81 12.95 3.69
CA ALA A 41 19.17 14.26 3.83
C ALA A 41 18.99 14.65 5.31
N GLN A 42 18.53 13.71 6.14
CA GLN A 42 18.41 13.90 7.59
C GLN A 42 19.75 14.20 8.24
N ALA A 43 20.81 13.44 7.92
CA ALA A 43 22.14 13.69 8.47
C ALA A 43 22.67 15.08 8.09
N LYS A 44 22.40 15.54 6.87
CA LYS A 44 22.77 16.90 6.43
C LYS A 44 21.99 17.98 7.20
N ALA A 45 20.69 17.79 7.38
CA ALA A 45 19.84 18.73 8.09
C ALA A 45 20.15 18.78 9.60
N ASP A 46 20.43 17.62 10.20
CA ASP A 46 20.86 17.51 11.59
C ASP A 46 22.19 18.25 11.83
N ALA A 47 23.18 18.05 10.95
CA ALA A 47 24.45 18.77 11.00
C ALA A 47 24.29 20.30 10.81
N ALA A 48 23.25 20.74 10.11
CA ALA A 48 22.90 22.15 9.95
C ALA A 48 22.05 22.70 11.12
N GLY A 49 21.55 21.85 12.01
CA GLY A 49 20.62 22.22 13.09
C GLY A 49 19.19 22.49 12.60
N ASP A 50 18.83 22.06 11.40
CA ASP A 50 17.55 22.34 10.75
C ASP A 50 16.41 21.40 11.19
N ILE A 51 16.71 20.31 11.91
CA ILE A 51 15.71 19.34 12.37
C ILE A 51 15.87 19.02 13.85
N ASP A 52 14.73 18.95 14.54
CA ASP A 52 14.59 18.35 15.86
C ASP A 52 13.90 16.99 15.71
N TRP A 53 14.36 15.97 16.45
CA TRP A 53 13.97 14.57 16.26
C TRP A 53 12.64 14.19 16.93
N LEU A 54 11.73 15.15 17.07
CA LEU A 54 10.37 14.91 17.55
C LEU A 54 9.66 13.88 16.65
N VAL A 55 9.37 12.72 17.24
CA VAL A 55 8.68 11.61 16.55
C VAL A 55 7.24 12.02 16.25
N SER A 56 6.93 12.23 14.97
CA SER A 56 5.55 12.40 14.50
C SER A 56 4.97 11.03 14.12
N VAL A 57 3.91 10.60 14.82
CA VAL A 57 3.19 9.37 14.51
C VAL A 57 2.02 9.70 13.58
N VAL A 58 2.05 9.18 12.36
CA VAL A 58 0.90 9.26 11.44
C VAL A 58 0.11 7.95 11.52
N SER A 59 -1.16 8.03 11.94
CA SER A 59 -2.10 6.91 11.87
C SER A 59 -2.86 6.96 10.55
N THR A 60 -2.87 5.86 9.80
CA THR A 60 -3.68 5.72 8.58
C THR A 60 -4.71 4.61 8.76
N VAL A 61 -5.99 4.96 8.68
CA VAL A 61 -7.11 3.99 8.70
C VAL A 61 -7.61 3.75 7.27
N VAL A 62 -7.51 2.51 6.79
CA VAL A 62 -8.08 2.10 5.50
C VAL A 62 -9.30 1.22 5.77
N ARG A 63 -10.48 1.64 5.28
CA ARG A 63 -11.71 0.86 5.39
C ARG A 63 -11.68 -0.27 4.36
N ALA A 64 -11.85 -1.52 4.80
CA ALA A 64 -12.03 -2.65 3.90
C ALA A 64 -13.36 -2.54 3.13
N HIS A 65 -13.36 -2.95 1.86
CA HIS A 65 -14.58 -3.02 1.07
C HIS A 65 -15.49 -4.15 1.59
N GLN A 66 -16.81 -3.99 1.54
CA GLN A 66 -17.79 -4.94 2.09
C GLN A 66 -17.68 -6.38 1.54
N HIS A 67 -17.05 -6.56 0.39
CA HIS A 67 -16.77 -7.87 -0.22
C HIS A 67 -15.41 -8.48 0.19
N ALA A 68 -14.66 -7.83 1.08
CA ALA A 68 -13.38 -8.35 1.59
C ALA A 68 -13.56 -9.48 2.62
N SER A 69 -14.79 -9.72 3.08
CA SER A 69 -15.15 -10.86 3.91
C SER A 69 -14.97 -12.16 3.12
N GLY A 70 -13.87 -12.88 3.38
CA GLY A 70 -13.62 -14.19 2.78
C GLY A 70 -14.73 -15.22 3.07
N ALA A 71 -14.70 -16.33 2.34
CA ALA A 71 -15.63 -17.43 2.54
C ALA A 71 -15.45 -18.05 3.94
N ARG A 72 -16.58 -18.33 4.61
CA ARG A 72 -16.64 -19.05 5.89
C ARG A 72 -16.19 -20.50 5.64
N GLU A 73 -15.09 -20.92 6.25
CA GLU A 73 -14.69 -22.32 6.28
C GLU A 73 -15.62 -23.08 7.23
N GLY A 74 -16.78 -23.48 6.71
CA GLY A 74 -17.74 -24.34 7.38
C GLY A 74 -18.00 -25.52 6.49
N GLY A 75 -17.31 -26.64 6.77
CA GLY A 75 -17.50 -27.90 6.07
C GLY A 75 -18.98 -28.28 5.99
N PHE A 76 -19.39 -28.73 4.81
CA PHE A 76 -20.70 -29.32 4.56
C PHE A 76 -20.98 -30.40 5.61
N ALA A 77 -21.90 -30.14 6.54
CA ALA A 77 -22.54 -31.21 7.28
C ALA A 77 -23.46 -31.93 6.29
N THR A 78 -22.96 -33.01 5.68
CA THR A 78 -23.75 -33.94 4.87
C THR A 78 -24.90 -34.45 5.72
N ARG A 79 -26.13 -34.06 5.37
CA ARG A 79 -27.34 -34.65 5.93
C ARG A 79 -27.41 -36.11 5.43
N PRO A 80 -27.40 -37.14 6.29
CA PRO A 80 -27.53 -38.51 5.80
C PRO A 80 -28.91 -38.70 5.15
N SER A 81 -28.89 -39.34 3.98
CA SER A 81 -30.06 -39.73 3.20
C SER A 81 -30.91 -40.70 4.01
N ALA A 82 -32.20 -40.40 4.19
CA ALA A 82 -33.17 -41.40 4.61
C ALA A 82 -33.62 -42.17 3.36
N ASP A 83 -33.43 -43.49 3.35
CA ASP A 83 -33.95 -44.38 2.33
C ASP A 83 -35.49 -44.42 2.35
N PRO A 84 -36.14 -44.72 1.21
CA PRO A 84 -37.60 -44.79 1.15
C PRO A 84 -38.07 -46.14 1.70
N GLU A 85 -38.95 -46.13 2.70
CA GLU A 85 -39.68 -47.33 3.11
C GLU A 85 -41.05 -47.34 2.40
N ALA A 86 -41.31 -48.46 1.73
CA ALA A 86 -42.50 -48.75 0.94
C ALA A 86 -43.55 -49.51 1.76
N ALA A 87 -44.80 -49.36 1.32
CA ALA A 87 -46.06 -50.07 1.66
C ALA A 87 -46.85 -49.58 2.88
#